data_AF-A0A4R4IL56-F1
#
_entry.id   AF-A0A4R4IL56-F1
#
_cell.length_a   1.000
_cell.length_b   1.000
_cell.length_c   1.000
_cell.angle_alpha   90.00
_cell.angle_beta   90.00
_cell.angle_gamma   90.00
#
_symmetry.space_group_name_H-M   'P 1'
#
loop_
_entity.id
_entity.type
_entity.pdbx_description
1 polymer ?
#
loop_
_entity_poly.entity_id
_entity_poly.type
_entity_poly.pdbx_seq_one_letter_code
_entity_poly.pdbx_strand_id
1 'polypeptide(L)'
;MLTITPNFAQERALNMLRQNWKQYASFMVYSPTGSGKTGLAAFIVDGFVSRGMRVLFTAPYTTLITQTANRFIEYGLSEDEIGFIWRDHPNYDPSCMIQIASADTLIRRNFPDNIDLLIIDEAHLRRKKLLEVINHLTNHAGVKVIGLSGTPFAPFLGNYYQCLIKPTTIKELIARGDLSQYEFYA
;
A
#
# COMPACT_ATOMS: atom_id res chain seq x y z
N MET A 1 -2.71 14.97 11.27
CA MET A 1 -1.23 14.87 11.40
C MET A 1 -0.97 13.56 12.12
N LEU A 2 -0.17 12.67 11.52
CA LEU A 2 0.08 11.34 12.08
C LEU A 2 0.82 11.41 13.43
N THR A 3 0.58 10.41 14.28
CA THR A 3 1.20 10.24 15.61
C THR A 3 2.59 9.60 15.53
N ILE A 4 3.01 9.16 14.34
CA ILE A 4 4.28 8.50 14.08
C ILE A 4 5.23 9.38 13.25
N THR A 5 6.52 9.20 13.46
CA THR A 5 7.59 9.79 12.62
C THR A 5 8.15 8.74 11.67
N PRO A 6 8.44 9.09 10.40
CA PRO A 6 8.95 8.12 9.46
C PRO A 6 10.35 7.65 9.89
N ASN A 7 10.56 6.34 9.92
CA ASN A 7 11.88 5.78 10.08
C ASN A 7 12.72 6.01 8.80
N PHE A 8 14.00 5.70 8.87
CA PHE A 8 14.94 5.86 7.77
C PHE A 8 14.49 5.24 6.43
N ALA A 9 13.96 4.02 6.46
CA ALA A 9 13.52 3.33 5.25
C ALA A 9 12.25 3.97 4.67
N GLN A 10 11.32 4.38 5.53
CA GLN A 10 10.09 5.07 5.16
C GLN A 10 10.38 6.44 4.56
N GLU A 11 11.27 7.24 5.17
CA GLU A 11 11.66 8.55 4.67
C GLU A 11 12.31 8.45 3.27
N ARG A 12 13.25 7.51 3.09
CA ARG A 12 13.84 7.24 1.78
C ARG A 12 12.79 6.81 0.75
N ALA A 13 11.87 5.92 1.12
CA ALA A 13 10.81 5.47 0.23
C ALA A 13 9.91 6.63 -0.22
N LEU A 14 9.48 7.49 0.71
CA LEU A 14 8.67 8.67 0.42
C LEU A 14 9.40 9.63 -0.52
N ASN A 15 10.69 9.87 -0.31
CA ASN A 15 11.49 10.74 -1.18
C ASN A 15 11.67 10.16 -2.58
N MET A 16 11.97 8.86 -2.69
CA MET A 16 12.07 8.18 -4.00
C MET A 16 10.73 8.18 -4.74
N LEU A 17 9.62 7.93 -4.04
CA LEU A 17 8.28 8.03 -4.63
C LEU A 17 8.01 9.44 -5.16
N ARG A 18 8.28 10.49 -4.36
CA ARG A 18 8.09 11.89 -4.78
C ARG A 18 8.91 12.24 -6.02
N GLN A 19 10.19 11.84 -6.05
CA GLN A 19 11.08 12.09 -7.18
C GLN A 19 10.57 11.48 -8.49
N ASN A 20 10.01 10.27 -8.40
CA ASN A 20 9.57 9.51 -9.57
C ASN A 20 8.07 9.69 -9.90
N TRP A 21 7.31 10.41 -9.05
CA TRP A 21 5.84 10.44 -9.08
C TRP A 21 5.26 10.89 -10.42
N LYS A 22 5.87 11.91 -11.03
CA LYS A 22 5.41 12.48 -12.30
C LYS A 22 5.70 11.57 -13.49
N GLN A 23 6.76 10.76 -13.41
CA GLN A 23 7.27 9.98 -14.54
C GLN A 23 6.53 8.65 -14.71
N TYR A 24 6.11 8.01 -13.62
CA TYR A 24 5.54 6.65 -13.66
C TYR A 24 4.13 6.62 -13.10
N ALA A 25 3.26 5.80 -13.69
CA ALA A 25 1.89 5.57 -13.24
C ALA A 25 1.81 4.53 -12.11
N SER A 26 2.75 3.59 -12.05
CA SER A 26 2.76 2.52 -11.05
C SER A 26 4.13 2.27 -10.42
N PHE A 27 4.13 2.00 -9.12
CA PHE A 27 5.33 1.82 -8.30
C PHE A 27 5.26 0.50 -7.53
N MET A 28 6.35 -0.26 -7.52
CA MET A 28 6.54 -1.40 -6.63
C MET A 28 7.51 -1.00 -5.53
N VAL A 29 7.04 -0.87 -4.29
CA VAL A 29 7.91 -0.58 -3.15
C VAL A 29 8.37 -1.89 -2.50
N TYR A 30 9.67 -2.12 -2.62
CA TYR A 30 10.34 -3.19 -1.88
C TYR A 30 10.60 -2.73 -0.44
N SER A 31 9.76 -3.18 0.47
CA SER A 31 9.86 -2.89 1.90
C SER A 31 9.97 -4.23 2.65
N PRO A 32 11.18 -4.68 3.03
CA PRO A 32 11.36 -5.93 3.78
C PRO A 32 10.46 -6.01 5.02
N THR A 33 10.06 -7.21 5.43
CA THR A 33 9.28 -7.39 6.67
C THR A 33 10.02 -6.76 7.85
N GLY A 34 9.28 -6.06 8.72
CA GLY A 34 9.86 -5.27 9.82
C GLY A 34 10.33 -3.85 9.46
N SER A 35 10.45 -3.49 8.17
CA SER A 35 10.82 -2.10 7.78
C SER A 35 9.72 -1.05 7.97
N GLY A 36 8.53 -1.45 8.45
CA GLY A 36 7.41 -0.54 8.72
C GLY A 36 6.51 -0.26 7.51
N LYS A 37 6.21 -1.27 6.70
CA LYS A 37 5.34 -1.16 5.50
C LYS A 37 4.00 -0.47 5.76
N THR A 38 3.30 -0.86 6.82
CA THR A 38 2.00 -0.27 7.19
C THR A 38 2.14 1.20 7.58
N GLY A 39 3.24 1.58 8.27
CA GLY A 39 3.54 2.98 8.56
C GLY A 39 3.84 3.79 7.29
N LEU A 40 4.58 3.23 6.34
CA LEU A 40 4.79 3.85 5.03
C LEU A 40 3.45 4.10 4.32
N ALA A 41 2.55 3.12 4.33
CA ALA A 41 1.22 3.26 3.76
C ALA A 41 0.44 4.40 4.44
N ALA A 42 0.49 4.50 5.77
CA ALA A 42 -0.19 5.58 6.50
C ALA A 42 0.33 6.97 6.10
N PHE A 43 1.65 7.17 5.96
CA PHE A 43 2.21 8.45 5.46
C PHE A 43 1.73 8.79 4.04
N ILE A 44 1.63 7.79 3.17
CA ILE A 44 1.12 7.99 1.81
C ILE A 44 -0.37 8.36 1.86
N VAL A 45 -1.17 7.63 2.65
CA VAL A 45 -2.61 7.86 2.80
C VAL A 45 -2.89 9.25 3.37
N ASP A 46 -2.27 9.62 4.48
CA ASP A 46 -2.40 10.96 5.11
C ASP A 46 -2.06 12.08 4.11
N GLY A 47 -0.98 11.89 3.34
CA GLY A 47 -0.58 12.82 2.31
C GLY A 47 -1.63 12.98 1.19
N PHE A 48 -2.43 11.97 0.87
CA PHE A 48 -3.51 12.06 -0.14
C PHE A 48 -4.79 12.64 0.46
N VAL A 49 -5.21 12.11 1.61
CA VAL A 49 -6.46 12.52 2.29
C VAL A 49 -6.41 13.99 2.69
N SER A 50 -5.27 14.49 3.18
CA SER A 50 -5.06 15.92 3.50
C SER A 50 -5.22 16.86 2.29
N ARG A 51 -5.20 16.33 1.07
CA ARG A 51 -5.45 17.07 -0.19
C ARG A 51 -6.84 16.80 -0.77
N GLY A 52 -7.73 16.15 -0.01
CA GLY A 52 -9.06 15.76 -0.48
C GLY A 52 -9.03 14.69 -1.57
N MET A 53 -7.98 13.85 -1.61
CA MET A 53 -7.84 12.78 -2.60
C MET A 53 -8.18 11.42 -1.98
N ARG A 54 -8.96 10.61 -2.68
CA ARG A 54 -9.47 9.33 -2.18
C ARG A 54 -8.48 8.19 -2.43
N VAL A 55 -8.23 7.38 -1.40
CA VAL A 55 -7.31 6.25 -1.44
C VAL A 55 -8.06 4.95 -1.22
N LEU A 56 -7.81 3.95 -2.07
CA LEU A 56 -8.19 2.55 -1.81
C LEU A 56 -6.96 1.76 -1.38
N PHE A 57 -6.96 1.27 -0.15
CA PHE A 57 -5.98 0.34 0.37
C PHE A 57 -6.51 -1.11 0.26
N THR A 58 -5.75 -1.96 -0.41
CA THR A 58 -6.07 -3.38 -0.61
C THR A 58 -5.18 -4.25 0.25
N ALA A 59 -5.75 -4.85 1.30
CA ALA A 59 -5.11 -5.89 2.08
C ALA A 59 -5.14 -7.25 1.33
N PRO A 60 -4.21 -8.18 1.60
CA PRO A 60 -4.17 -9.45 0.86
C PRO A 60 -5.36 -10.36 1.18
N TYR A 61 -5.85 -10.33 2.43
CA TYR A 61 -6.93 -11.19 2.91
C TYR A 61 -7.98 -10.41 3.70
N THR A 62 -9.23 -10.88 3.70
CA THR A 62 -10.33 -10.25 4.45
C THR A 62 -10.09 -10.19 5.95
N THR A 63 -9.40 -11.17 6.53
CA THR A 63 -9.06 -11.21 7.96
C THR A 63 -8.13 -10.08 8.41
N LEU A 64 -7.43 -9.43 7.47
CA LEU A 64 -6.45 -8.38 7.78
C LEU A 64 -7.01 -6.97 7.65
N ILE A 65 -8.20 -6.78 7.07
CA ILE A 65 -8.74 -5.42 6.80
C ILE A 65 -8.94 -4.63 8.10
N THR A 66 -9.49 -5.26 9.15
CA THR A 66 -9.70 -4.62 10.45
C THR A 66 -8.37 -4.33 11.14
N GLN A 67 -7.39 -5.23 11.01
CA GLN A 67 -6.05 -5.00 11.54
C GLN A 67 -5.37 -3.80 10.85
N THR A 68 -5.50 -3.68 9.53
CA THR A 68 -4.99 -2.51 8.79
C THR A 68 -5.66 -1.22 9.26
N ALA A 69 -7.00 -1.23 9.38
CA ALA A 69 -7.75 -0.06 9.83
C ALA A 69 -7.32 0.38 11.23
N ASN A 70 -7.24 -0.56 12.18
CA ASN A 70 -6.79 -0.27 13.55
C ASN A 70 -5.38 0.33 13.56
N ARG A 71 -4.45 -0.18 12.73
CA ARG A 71 -3.11 0.39 12.60
C ARG A 71 -3.12 1.81 12.04
N PHE A 72 -3.97 2.08 11.06
CA PHE A 72 -4.13 3.43 10.52
C PHE A 72 -4.65 4.41 11.57
N ILE A 73 -5.63 4.00 12.37
CA ILE A 73 -6.16 4.80 13.49
C ILE A 73 -5.08 5.01 14.56
N GLU A 74 -4.35 3.96 14.96
CA GLU A 74 -3.22 4.06 15.89
C GLU A 74 -2.15 5.06 15.42
N TYR A 75 -1.91 5.12 14.11
CA TYR A 75 -0.98 6.08 13.49
C TYR A 75 -1.56 7.48 13.31
N GLY A 76 -2.83 7.71 13.66
CA GLY A 76 -3.47 9.02 13.66
C GLY A 76 -4.27 9.38 12.41
N LEU A 77 -4.64 8.41 11.57
CA LEU A 77 -5.66 8.61 10.54
C LEU A 77 -7.04 8.61 11.21
N SER A 78 -7.92 9.52 10.78
CA SER A 78 -9.25 9.65 11.38
C SER A 78 -10.11 8.41 11.11
N GLU A 79 -10.70 7.84 12.14
CA GLU A 79 -11.61 6.68 12.01
C GLU A 79 -12.82 7.01 11.12
N ASP A 80 -13.37 8.22 11.24
CA ASP A 80 -14.50 8.70 10.43
C ASP A 80 -14.17 8.83 8.93
N GLU A 81 -12.88 8.85 8.58
CA GLU A 81 -12.44 8.89 7.18
C GLU A 81 -12.20 7.50 6.59
N ILE A 82 -12.39 6.42 7.37
CA ILE A 82 -12.13 5.03 6.98
C ILE A 82 -13.45 4.28 6.76
N GLY A 83 -13.70 3.92 5.50
CA GLY A 83 -14.77 3.01 5.09
C GLY A 83 -14.24 1.65 4.66
N PHE A 84 -15.06 0.61 4.77
CA PHE A 84 -14.72 -0.73 4.31
C PHE A 84 -15.52 -1.10 3.07
N ILE A 85 -14.88 -1.62 2.01
CA ILE A 85 -15.60 -2.18 0.85
C ILE A 85 -16.01 -3.63 1.16
N TRP A 86 -16.95 -3.82 2.08
CA TRP A 86 -17.53 -5.12 2.42
C TRP A 86 -19.04 -4.97 2.71
N ARG A 87 -19.91 -5.47 1.81
CA ARG A 87 -21.38 -5.32 1.82
C ARG A 87 -22.05 -5.44 3.19
N ASP A 88 -21.62 -6.37 4.04
CA ASP A 88 -22.25 -6.63 5.35
C ASP A 88 -21.37 -6.15 6.52
N HIS A 89 -20.37 -5.30 6.25
CA HIS A 89 -19.53 -4.74 7.30
C HIS A 89 -20.24 -3.55 7.95
N PRO A 90 -20.30 -3.47 9.29
CA PRO A 90 -20.97 -2.38 10.00
C PRO A 90 -20.49 -0.98 9.58
N ASN A 91 -19.21 -0.86 9.22
CA ASN A 91 -18.57 0.39 8.82
C ASN A 91 -18.44 0.51 7.28
N TYR A 92 -19.40 -0.01 6.53
CA TYR A 92 -19.48 0.25 5.08
C TYR A 92 -19.93 1.69 4.85
N ASP A 93 -19.03 2.54 4.35
CA ASP A 93 -19.33 3.90 3.90
C ASP A 93 -18.50 4.24 2.65
N PRO A 94 -19.12 4.34 1.46
CA PRO A 94 -18.42 4.68 0.22
C PRO A 94 -18.04 6.16 0.10
N SER A 95 -18.50 7.03 1.01
CA SER A 95 -18.18 8.45 1.03
C SER A 95 -16.80 8.74 1.65
N CYS A 96 -16.35 7.87 2.56
CA CYS A 96 -15.06 7.97 3.24
C CYS A 96 -13.87 8.10 2.29
N MET A 97 -12.89 8.92 2.67
CA MET A 97 -11.70 9.23 1.87
C MET A 97 -10.68 8.09 1.83
N ILE A 98 -10.72 7.21 2.83
CA ILE A 98 -9.90 6.00 2.92
C ILE A 98 -10.84 4.82 2.79
N GLN A 99 -10.68 4.05 1.71
CA GLN A 99 -11.40 2.80 1.53
C GLN A 99 -10.45 1.64 1.81
N ILE A 100 -10.85 0.70 2.64
CA ILE A 100 -10.09 -0.53 2.91
C ILE A 100 -10.87 -1.73 2.37
N ALA A 101 -10.19 -2.54 1.57
CA ALA A 101 -10.78 -3.75 1.00
C ALA A 101 -9.76 -4.89 1.03
N SER A 102 -10.24 -6.13 0.96
CA SER A 102 -9.35 -7.26 0.63
C SER A 102 -9.31 -7.51 -0.87
N ALA A 103 -8.19 -8.04 -1.35
CA ALA A 103 -8.07 -8.49 -2.74
C ALA A 103 -9.19 -9.49 -3.10
N ASP A 104 -9.51 -10.42 -2.20
CA ASP A 104 -10.58 -11.40 -2.39
C ASP A 104 -11.97 -10.76 -2.54
N THR A 105 -12.20 -9.62 -1.89
CA THR A 105 -13.45 -8.88 -2.02
C THR A 105 -13.51 -8.11 -3.34
N LEU A 106 -12.42 -7.44 -3.72
CA LEU A 106 -12.36 -6.65 -4.95
C LEU A 106 -12.50 -7.50 -6.21
N ILE A 107 -11.95 -8.71 -6.24
CA ILE A 107 -12.11 -9.59 -7.42
C ILE A 107 -13.57 -10.06 -7.62
N ARG A 108 -14.43 -9.99 -6.61
CA ARG A 108 -15.83 -10.44 -6.68
C ARG A 108 -16.82 -9.30 -6.92
N ARG A 109 -16.34 -8.06 -7.07
CA ARG A 109 -17.20 -6.87 -7.19
C ARG A 109 -16.77 -5.95 -8.32
N ASN A 110 -17.56 -4.90 -8.52
CA ASN A 110 -17.18 -3.75 -9.32
C ASN A 110 -16.14 -2.96 -8.54
N PHE A 111 -15.04 -2.64 -9.22
CA PHE A 111 -13.99 -1.81 -8.65
C PHE A 111 -14.49 -0.36 -8.59
N PRO A 112 -14.24 0.39 -7.49
CA PRO A 112 -14.67 1.78 -7.40
C PRO A 112 -13.99 2.63 -8.48
N ASP A 113 -14.76 3.49 -9.14
CA ASP A 113 -14.33 4.38 -10.22
C ASP A 113 -13.86 5.76 -9.71
N ASN A 114 -14.02 6.02 -8.42
CA ASN A 114 -13.82 7.32 -7.78
C ASN A 114 -12.64 7.33 -6.79
N ILE A 115 -11.48 6.82 -7.21
CA ILE A 115 -10.25 6.82 -6.41
C ILE A 115 -9.13 7.57 -7.13
N ASP A 116 -8.25 8.21 -6.38
CA ASP A 116 -7.06 8.89 -6.91
C ASP A 116 -5.77 8.06 -6.73
N LEU A 117 -5.81 7.07 -5.84
CA LEU A 117 -4.70 6.18 -5.56
C LEU A 117 -5.18 4.79 -5.15
N LEU A 118 -4.59 3.76 -5.76
CA LEU A 118 -4.69 2.38 -5.31
C LEU A 118 -3.38 1.96 -4.62
N ILE A 119 -3.46 1.49 -3.37
CA ILE A 119 -2.37 0.84 -2.65
C ILE A 119 -2.69 -0.65 -2.52
N ILE A 120 -1.75 -1.52 -2.89
CA ILE A 120 -1.91 -2.98 -2.79
C ILE A 120 -0.83 -3.52 -1.85
N ASP A 121 -1.25 -4.08 -0.72
CA ASP A 121 -0.36 -4.78 0.19
C ASP A 121 -0.16 -6.23 -0.26
N GLU A 122 1.03 -6.76 0.03
CA GLU A 122 1.55 -8.02 -0.51
C GLU A 122 1.30 -8.20 -2.01
N ALA A 123 1.65 -7.17 -2.78
CA ALA A 123 1.44 -7.11 -4.22
C ALA A 123 2.10 -8.27 -5.00
N HIS A 124 3.03 -9.00 -4.39
CA HIS A 124 3.63 -10.21 -4.95
C HIS A 124 2.65 -11.39 -5.06
N LEU A 125 1.51 -11.36 -4.34
CA LEU A 125 0.45 -12.36 -4.44
C LEU A 125 -0.35 -12.17 -5.73
N ARG A 126 -0.27 -13.15 -6.63
CA ARG A 126 -0.90 -13.05 -7.95
C ARG A 126 -2.43 -13.15 -7.86
N ARG A 127 -3.12 -12.09 -8.28
CA ARG A 127 -4.59 -12.03 -8.43
C ARG A 127 -4.94 -11.46 -9.81
N LYS A 128 -5.34 -12.31 -10.76
CA LYS A 128 -5.54 -11.94 -12.18
C LYS A 128 -6.41 -10.69 -12.36
N LYS A 129 -7.59 -10.64 -11.72
CA LYS A 129 -8.50 -9.50 -11.84
C LYS A 129 -7.94 -8.21 -11.22
N LEU A 130 -7.14 -8.30 -10.16
CA LEU A 130 -6.47 -7.12 -9.61
C LEU A 130 -5.39 -6.60 -10.56
N LEU A 131 -4.70 -7.49 -11.28
CA LEU A 131 -3.73 -7.11 -12.32
C LEU A 131 -4.42 -6.41 -13.51
N GLU A 132 -5.61 -6.86 -13.90
CA GLU A 132 -6.45 -6.19 -14.91
C GLU A 132 -6.86 -4.78 -14.44
N VAL A 133 -7.23 -4.63 -13.15
CA VAL A 133 -7.51 -3.33 -12.54
C VAL A 133 -6.29 -2.41 -12.59
N ILE A 134 -5.09 -2.89 -12.26
CA ILE A 134 -3.87 -2.07 -12.34
C ILE A 134 -3.70 -1.52 -13.76
N ASN A 135 -3.78 -2.38 -14.77
CA ASN A 135 -3.68 -1.96 -16.17
C ASN A 135 -4.75 -0.93 -16.55
N HIS A 136 -5.99 -1.14 -16.11
CA HIS A 136 -7.08 -0.20 -16.38
C HIS A 136 -6.79 1.17 -15.76
N LEU A 137 -6.42 1.20 -14.48
CA LEU A 137 -6.14 2.42 -13.74
C LEU A 137 -4.97 3.20 -14.35
N THR A 138 -3.86 2.52 -14.66
CA THR A 138 -2.64 3.19 -15.13
C THR A 138 -2.73 3.64 -16.59
N ASN A 139 -3.40 2.88 -17.45
CA ASN A 139 -3.39 3.13 -18.90
C ASN A 139 -4.63 3.88 -19.39
N HIS A 140 -5.73 3.86 -18.65
CA HIS A 140 -7.00 4.44 -19.09
C HIS A 140 -7.57 5.48 -18.12
N ALA A 141 -7.52 5.25 -16.81
CA ALA A 141 -8.11 6.16 -15.83
C ALA A 141 -7.16 7.27 -15.33
N GLY A 142 -5.84 7.13 -15.59
CA GLY A 142 -4.83 8.09 -15.10
C GLY A 142 -4.60 8.02 -13.58
N VAL A 143 -5.05 6.95 -12.93
CA VAL A 143 -4.94 6.74 -11.48
C VAL A 143 -3.60 6.10 -11.13
N LYS A 144 -2.96 6.57 -10.05
CA LYS A 144 -1.68 6.03 -9.59
C LYS A 144 -1.86 4.73 -8.82
N VAL A 145 -0.87 3.84 -8.94
CA VAL A 145 -0.87 2.55 -8.23
C VAL A 145 0.44 2.37 -7.47
N ILE A 146 0.35 1.96 -6.20
CA ILE A 146 1.51 1.55 -5.39
C ILE A 146 1.30 0.12 -4.91
N GLY A 147 2.18 -0.79 -5.31
CA GLY A 147 2.31 -2.11 -4.71
C GLY A 147 3.33 -2.07 -3.58
N LEU A 148 3.00 -2.67 -2.43
CA LEU A 148 3.92 -2.85 -1.32
C LEU A 148 4.22 -4.34 -1.16
N SER A 149 5.49 -4.70 -1.01
CA SER A 149 5.86 -6.11 -0.82
C SER A 149 7.19 -6.27 -0.09
N GLY A 150 7.28 -7.27 0.78
CA GLY A 150 8.54 -7.72 1.37
C GLY A 150 9.39 -8.57 0.44
N THR A 151 8.78 -9.13 -0.61
CA THR A 151 9.39 -10.10 -1.52
C THR A 151 8.94 -9.87 -2.96
N PRO A 152 9.23 -8.70 -3.58
CA PRO A 152 8.78 -8.37 -4.93
C PRO A 152 9.60 -9.08 -6.03
N PHE A 153 9.78 -10.39 -5.90
CA PHE A 153 10.62 -11.21 -6.80
C PHE A 153 9.81 -11.96 -7.86
N ALA A 154 8.48 -11.90 -7.78
CA ALA A 154 7.61 -12.57 -8.74
C ALA A 154 7.77 -11.93 -10.13
N PRO A 155 8.16 -12.68 -11.18
CA PRO A 155 8.50 -12.11 -12.49
C PRO A 155 7.37 -11.30 -13.14
N PHE A 156 6.11 -11.63 -12.85
CA PHE A 156 4.96 -10.94 -13.44
C PHE A 156 4.87 -9.47 -13.01
N LEU A 157 5.45 -9.08 -11.87
CA LEU A 157 5.32 -7.72 -11.33
C LEU A 157 5.85 -6.65 -12.28
N GLY A 158 6.94 -6.93 -12.99
CA GLY A 158 7.53 -6.00 -13.95
C GLY A 158 6.62 -5.65 -15.15
N ASN A 159 5.58 -6.46 -15.40
CA ASN A 159 4.61 -6.17 -16.45
C ASN A 159 3.54 -5.15 -16.03
N TYR A 160 3.40 -4.87 -14.73
CA TYR A 160 2.33 -4.04 -14.17
C TYR A 160 2.85 -2.84 -13.38
N TYR A 161 4.06 -2.95 -12.82
CA TYR A 161 4.71 -1.91 -12.03
C TYR A 161 5.91 -1.35 -12.77
N GLN A 162 5.84 -0.09 -13.15
CA GLN A 162 6.82 0.56 -14.03
C GLN A 162 8.11 0.96 -13.32
N CYS A 163 8.05 1.25 -12.02
CA CYS A 163 9.19 1.71 -11.24
C CYS A 163 9.36 0.88 -9.95
N LEU A 164 10.55 0.34 -9.71
CA LEU A 164 10.91 -0.30 -8.46
C LEU A 164 11.49 0.72 -7.48
N ILE A 165 10.86 0.87 -6.32
CA ILE A 165 11.35 1.69 -5.21
C ILE A 165 11.99 0.76 -4.18
N LYS A 166 13.32 0.79 -4.08
CA LYS A 166 14.09 0.00 -3.12
C LYS A 166 14.85 0.93 -2.16
N PRO A 167 14.23 1.37 -1.05
CA PRO A 167 14.79 2.38 -0.16
C PRO A 167 15.93 1.87 0.74
N THR A 168 15.98 0.56 0.96
CA THR A 168 16.94 -0.08 1.87
C THR A 168 17.18 -1.54 1.47
N THR A 169 18.14 -2.18 2.14
CA THR A 169 18.39 -3.62 2.07
C THR A 169 18.26 -4.26 3.44
N ILE A 170 17.98 -5.56 3.51
CA ILE A 170 17.98 -6.30 4.78
C ILE A 170 19.32 -6.13 5.50
N LYS A 171 20.44 -6.20 4.77
CA LYS A 171 21.79 -5.99 5.30
C LYS A 171 21.94 -4.61 5.96
N GLU A 172 21.44 -3.57 5.32
CA GLU A 172 21.50 -2.19 5.86
C GLU A 172 20.64 -2.05 7.12
N LEU A 173 19.43 -2.63 7.14
CA LEU A 173 18.58 -2.61 8.33
C LEU A 173 19.20 -3.35 9.52
N ILE A 174 19.83 -4.51 9.28
CA ILE A 174 20.56 -5.24 10.34
C ILE A 174 21.75 -4.42 10.84
N ALA A 175 22.55 -3.84 9.94
CA ALA A 175 23.72 -3.03 10.31
C ALA A 175 23.34 -1.78 11.13
N ARG A 176 22.13 -1.27 10.96
CA ARG A 176 21.59 -0.12 11.71
C ARG A 176 20.92 -0.51 13.03
N GLY A 177 20.71 -1.80 13.29
CA GLY A 177 19.95 -2.27 14.44
C GLY A 177 18.43 -2.14 14.29
N ASP A 178 17.93 -1.81 13.09
CA ASP A 178 16.49 -1.71 12.79
C ASP A 178 15.85 -3.11 12.65
N LEU A 179 16.65 -4.14 12.33
CA LEU A 179 16.25 -5.55 12.31
C LEU A 179 17.22 -6.39 13.15
N SER A 180 16.70 -7.45 13.77
CA SER A 180 17.51 -8.44 14.47
C SER A 180 18.47 -9.16 13.53
N GLN A 181 19.63 -9.55 14.06
CA GLN A 181 20.52 -10.49 13.36
C GLN A 181 19.82 -11.85 13.20
N TYR A 182 20.17 -12.58 12.15
CA TYR A 182 19.74 -13.96 11.95
C TYR A 182 20.94 -14.90 12.14
N GLU A 183 20.67 -16.09 12.63
CA GLU A 183 21.62 -17.20 12.62
C GLU A 183 21.18 -18.21 11.56
N PHE A 184 22.11 -18.61 10.69
CA PHE A 184 21.86 -19.68 9.73
C PHE A 184 22.34 -21.00 10.33
N TYR A 185 21.41 -21.95 10.47
CA TYR A 185 21.71 -23.35 10.74
C TYR A 185 21.61 -24.09 9.40
N ALA A 186 22.73 -24.67 8.95
CA ALA A 186 22.85 -25.39 7.68
C ALA A 186 23.19 -26.86 7.93
#